data_AF-A0A562R2P1-F1
#
_entry.id   AF-A0A562R2P1-F1
#
_cell.length_a   1.000
_cell.length_b   1.000
_cell.length_c   1.000
_cell.angle_alpha   90.00
_cell.angle_beta   90.00
_cell.angle_gamma   90.00
#
_symmetry.space_group_name_H-M   'P 1'
#
loop_
_entity.id
_entity.type
_entity.pdbx_description
1 polymer ?
#
loop_
_entity_poly.entity_id
_entity_poly.type
_entity_poly.pdbx_seq_one_letter_code
_entity_poly.pdbx_strand_id
1 'polypeptide(L)'
;MIVGPLLVGMIDRRLGRRRELVAGTHAVAALLLALMALGAPHFPVAWLFGVTVMPPSYDLALFVLIGLFTSAQPLLFGMSRQLVDAQVAGKALAAVNLAFFLGTALMQSVTGAVAALAGLPAVLLFMAAALAFGVLIFLTYTSSHS
;
A
#
# COMPACT_ATOMS: atom_id res chain seq x y z
N MET A 1 -0.04 1.81 -14.52
CA MET A 1 0.41 0.58 -13.83
C MET A 1 1.21 -0.31 -14.78
N ILE A 2 2.35 0.16 -15.29
CA ILE A 2 3.26 -0.63 -16.15
C ILE A 2 4.70 -0.40 -15.69
N VAL A 3 5.10 0.87 -15.61
CA VAL A 3 6.45 1.27 -15.18
C VAL A 3 6.77 0.79 -13.76
N GLY A 4 5.86 0.98 -12.80
CA GLY A 4 6.08 0.58 -11.41
C GLY A 4 6.37 -0.92 -11.23
N PRO A 5 5.48 -1.83 -11.69
CA PRO A 5 5.73 -3.26 -11.58
C PRO A 5 7.00 -3.72 -12.33
N LEU A 6 7.33 -3.08 -13.46
CA LEU A 6 8.56 -3.33 -14.20
C LEU A 6 9.80 -3.00 -13.34
N LEU A 7 9.83 -1.80 -12.74
CA LEU A 7 10.92 -1.37 -11.87
C LEU A 7 11.05 -2.28 -10.66
N VAL A 8 9.93 -2.60 -10.01
CA VAL A 8 9.92 -3.50 -8.85
C VAL A 8 10.39 -4.91 -9.23
N GLY A 9 9.98 -5.45 -10.38
CA GLY A 9 10.47 -6.73 -10.87
C GLY A 9 11.97 -6.74 -11.16
N MET A 10 12.53 -5.64 -11.69
CA MET A 10 13.98 -5.49 -11.89
C MET A 10 14.72 -5.45 -10.56
N ILE A 11 14.17 -4.75 -9.55
CA ILE A 11 14.75 -4.65 -8.21
C ILE A 11 14.70 -6.01 -7.51
N ASP A 12 13.56 -6.72 -7.58
CA ASP A 12 13.38 -8.06 -7.02
C ASP A 12 14.47 -9.02 -7.50
N ARG A 13 14.70 -9.05 -8.82
CA ARG A 13 15.72 -9.93 -9.43
C ARG A 13 17.14 -9.63 -8.96
N ARG A 14 17.43 -8.39 -8.56
CA ARG A 14 18.76 -8.00 -8.06
C ARG A 14 18.93 -8.26 -6.57
N LEU A 15 17.90 -8.03 -5.77
CA LEU A 15 17.99 -8.10 -4.32
C LEU A 15 17.65 -9.49 -3.75
N GLY A 16 16.75 -10.24 -4.39
CA GLY A 16 16.24 -11.53 -3.89
C GLY A 16 15.43 -11.44 -2.60
N ARG A 17 15.22 -10.25 -2.03
CA ARG A 17 14.57 -9.99 -0.73
C ARG A 17 13.09 -9.60 -0.91
N ARG A 18 12.30 -10.48 -1.54
CA ARG A 18 10.87 -10.25 -1.89
C ARG A 18 10.03 -9.71 -0.75
N ARG A 19 10.14 -10.36 0.42
CA ARG A 19 9.39 -9.98 1.61
C ARG A 19 9.66 -8.53 2.02
N GLU A 20 10.93 -8.15 2.09
CA GLU A 20 11.32 -6.81 2.53
C GLU A 20 10.97 -5.76 1.49
N LEU A 21 11.08 -6.11 0.21
CA LEU A 21 10.68 -5.23 -0.87
C LEU A 21 9.18 -4.93 -0.80
N VAL A 22 8.33 -5.95 -0.64
CA VAL A 22 6.88 -5.76 -0.48
C VAL A 22 6.57 -4.95 0.78
N ALA A 23 7.12 -5.34 1.93
CA ALA A 23 6.85 -4.67 3.20
C ALA A 23 7.34 -3.21 3.19
N GLY A 24 8.56 -2.97 2.70
CA GLY A 24 9.19 -1.66 2.66
C GLY A 24 8.46 -0.69 1.74
N THR A 25 8.09 -1.11 0.53
CA THR A 25 7.38 -0.20 -0.39
C THR A 25 5.98 0.11 0.13
N HIS A 26 5.27 -0.84 0.73
CA HIS A 26 3.94 -0.57 1.32
C HIS A 26 4.03 0.26 2.61
N ALA A 27 5.10 0.13 3.40
CA ALA A 27 5.36 1.02 4.53
C ALA A 27 5.60 2.47 4.09
N VAL A 28 6.39 2.67 3.03
CA VAL A 28 6.59 4.00 2.43
C VAL A 28 5.27 4.54 1.87
N ALA A 29 4.47 3.72 1.18
CA ALA A 29 3.15 4.14 0.69
C ALA A 29 2.20 4.54 1.84
N ALA A 30 2.23 3.84 2.99
CA ALA A 30 1.47 4.21 4.17
C ALA A 30 1.90 5.58 4.72
N LEU A 31 3.21 5.84 4.79
CA LEU A 31 3.74 7.15 5.18
C LEU A 31 3.29 8.25 4.20
N LEU A 32 3.34 8.00 2.89
CA LEU A 32 2.93 8.97 1.88
C LEU A 32 1.42 9.28 1.95
N LEU A 33 0.57 8.29 2.24
CA LEU A 33 -0.85 8.50 2.50
C LEU A 33 -1.08 9.38 3.74
N ALA A 34 -0.33 9.13 4.82
CA ALA A 34 -0.40 9.97 6.01
C ALA A 34 0.04 11.40 5.70
N LEU A 35 1.17 11.57 4.99
CA LEU A 35 1.66 12.89 4.58
C LEU A 35 0.64 13.65 3.71
N MET A 36 -0.08 12.97 2.82
CA MET A 36 -1.16 13.57 2.04
C MET A 36 -2.28 14.08 2.95
N ALA A 37 -2.72 13.26 3.90
CA ALA A 37 -3.74 13.65 4.87
C ALA A 37 -3.32 14.87 5.71
N LEU A 38 -2.06 14.89 6.15
CA LEU A 38 -1.52 15.95 7.01
C LEU A 38 -1.27 17.26 6.25
N GLY A 39 -1.39 17.27 4.91
CA GLY A 39 -1.36 18.48 4.08
C GLY A 39 -2.67 19.28 4.08
N ALA A 40 -3.73 18.75 4.71
CA ALA A 40 -5.02 19.40 4.85
C ALA A 40 -4.98 20.66 5.74
N PRO A 41 -6.02 21.52 5.69
CA PRO A 41 -6.05 22.75 6.50
C PRO A 41 -5.92 22.50 7.99
N HIS A 42 -5.06 23.27 8.66
CA HIS A 42 -4.76 23.17 10.09
C HIS A 42 -4.05 21.86 10.54
N PHE A 43 -3.60 21.03 9.60
CA PHE A 43 -2.82 19.83 9.93
C PHE A 43 -1.31 20.11 9.93
N PRO A 44 -0.50 19.24 10.57
CA PRO A 44 0.92 19.46 10.81
C PRO A 44 1.78 19.79 9.59
N VAL A 45 1.52 19.18 8.42
CA VAL A 45 2.35 19.44 7.23
C VAL A 45 2.03 20.82 6.66
N ALA A 46 0.77 21.23 6.58
CA ALA A 46 0.41 22.60 6.19
C ALA A 46 1.00 23.65 7.15
N TRP A 47 0.95 23.38 8.46
CA TRP A 47 1.53 24.25 9.48
C TRP A 47 3.05 24.39 9.36
N LEU A 48 3.76 23.27 9.15
CA LEU A 48 5.21 23.23 9.02
C LEU A 48 5.73 24.10 7.86
N PHE A 49 4.96 24.20 6.77
CA PHE A 49 5.32 25.01 5.61
C PHE A 49 4.68 26.40 5.63
N GLY A 50 3.98 26.77 6.71
CA GLY A 50 3.39 28.10 6.89
C GLY A 50 2.26 28.41 5.90
N VAL A 51 1.63 27.39 5.33
CA VAL A 51 0.52 27.53 4.37
C VAL A 51 -0.79 27.12 5.00
N THR A 52 -1.90 27.67 4.51
CA THR A 52 -3.24 27.30 4.98
C THR A 52 -3.60 25.87 4.58
N VAL A 53 -3.15 25.42 3.40
CA VAL A 53 -3.31 24.08 2.85
C VAL A 53 -2.16 23.83 1.88
N MET A 54 -1.71 22.58 1.76
CA MET A 54 -0.70 22.23 0.76
C MET A 54 -1.17 22.52 -0.68
N PRO A 55 -0.28 22.96 -1.58
CA PRO A 55 -0.65 23.22 -2.96
C PRO A 55 -0.98 21.91 -3.70
N PRO A 56 -1.84 21.92 -4.74
CA PRO A 56 -2.22 20.70 -5.48
C PRO A 56 -1.05 19.89 -6.07
N SER A 57 0.09 20.54 -6.35
CA SER A 57 1.31 19.87 -6.82
C SER A 57 1.89 18.89 -5.79
N TYR A 58 1.67 19.15 -4.49
CA TYR A 58 2.04 18.23 -3.40
C TYR A 58 1.26 16.93 -3.49
N ASP A 59 -0.07 17.00 -3.61
CA ASP A 59 -0.93 15.82 -3.74
C ASP A 59 -0.62 15.03 -5.01
N LEU A 60 -0.38 15.73 -6.13
CA LEU A 60 0.02 15.10 -7.39
C LEU A 60 1.31 14.29 -7.22
N ALA A 61 2.34 14.88 -6.60
CA ALA A 61 3.61 14.19 -6.36
C ALA A 61 3.41 12.96 -5.46
N LEU A 62 2.65 13.10 -4.38
CA LEU A 62 2.34 11.99 -3.48
C LEU A 62 1.53 10.89 -4.17
N PHE A 63 0.54 11.21 -5.00
CA PHE A 63 -0.23 10.20 -5.75
C PHE A 63 0.66 9.39 -6.69
N VAL A 64 1.58 10.05 -7.40
CA VAL A 64 2.54 9.37 -8.28
C VAL A 64 3.44 8.43 -7.47
N LEU A 65 3.97 8.91 -6.34
CA LEU A 65 4.83 8.11 -5.47
C LEU A 65 4.08 6.94 -4.84
N ILE A 66 2.86 7.15 -4.35
CA ILE A 66 2.00 6.09 -3.80
C ILE A 66 1.79 5.00 -4.86
N GLY A 67 1.42 5.38 -6.08
CA GLY A 67 1.25 4.42 -7.17
C GLY A 67 2.54 3.65 -7.51
N LEU A 68 3.70 4.30 -7.43
CA LEU A 68 4.99 3.64 -7.62
C LEU A 68 5.29 2.64 -6.50
N PHE A 69 5.11 3.02 -5.24
CA PHE A 69 5.46 2.20 -4.08
C PHE A 69 4.44 1.06 -3.82
N THR A 70 3.19 1.19 -4.24
CA THR A 70 2.23 0.07 -4.21
C THR A 70 2.44 -0.94 -5.35
N SER A 71 3.32 -0.64 -6.31
CA SER A 71 3.57 -1.51 -7.47
C SER A 71 4.29 -2.83 -7.15
N ALA A 72 4.68 -3.07 -5.89
CA ALA A 72 5.21 -4.36 -5.44
C ALA A 72 4.14 -5.43 -5.23
N GLN A 73 2.86 -5.04 -5.23
CA GLN A 73 1.72 -5.93 -5.01
C GLN A 73 1.72 -7.21 -5.88
N PRO A 74 2.10 -7.19 -7.18
CA PRO A 74 2.14 -8.41 -7.99
C PRO A 74 3.16 -9.46 -7.54
N LEU A 75 4.18 -9.07 -6.76
CA LEU A 75 5.15 -10.03 -6.22
C LEU A 75 4.49 -11.08 -5.32
N LEU A 76 3.35 -10.74 -4.71
CA LEU A 76 2.57 -11.67 -3.88
C LEU A 76 2.10 -12.89 -4.69
N PHE A 77 1.74 -12.74 -5.97
CA PHE A 77 1.42 -13.90 -6.82
C PHE A 77 2.63 -14.83 -7.00
N GLY A 78 3.81 -14.26 -7.22
CA GLY A 78 5.06 -15.00 -7.34
C GLY A 78 5.41 -15.74 -6.05
N MET A 79 5.26 -15.07 -4.90
CA MET A 79 5.47 -15.67 -3.58
C MET A 79 4.48 -16.81 -3.31
N SER A 80 3.18 -16.60 -3.53
CA SER A 80 2.16 -17.64 -3.32
C SER A 80 2.35 -18.83 -4.24
N ARG A 81 2.74 -18.62 -5.50
CA ARG A 81 3.04 -19.72 -6.42
C ARG A 81 4.19 -20.59 -5.92
N GLN A 82 5.20 -20.02 -5.27
CA GLN A 82 6.36 -20.76 -4.77
C GLN A 82 6.05 -21.63 -3.54
N LEU A 83 4.92 -21.41 -2.87
CA LEU A 83 4.53 -22.14 -1.66
C LEU A 83 3.69 -23.40 -1.93
N VAL A 84 3.32 -23.65 -3.19
CA VAL A 84 2.37 -24.72 -3.54
C VAL A 84 2.84 -25.53 -4.74
N ASP A 85 2.39 -26.79 -4.79
CA ASP A 85 2.62 -27.67 -5.94
C ASP A 85 1.94 -27.16 -7.21
N ALA A 86 2.47 -27.57 -8.37
CA ALA A 86 1.98 -27.12 -9.67
C ALA A 86 0.49 -27.44 -9.91
N GLN A 87 0.02 -28.56 -9.38
CA GLN A 87 -1.35 -29.08 -9.52
C GLN A 87 -2.39 -28.18 -8.86
N VAL A 88 -2.02 -27.44 -7.81
CA VAL A 88 -2.92 -26.54 -7.05
C VAL A 88 -2.59 -25.06 -7.24
N ALA A 89 -1.55 -24.73 -8.02
CA ALA A 89 -1.09 -23.36 -8.28
C ALA A 89 -2.21 -22.42 -8.74
N GLY A 90 -3.08 -22.87 -9.65
CA GLY A 90 -4.21 -22.07 -10.12
C GLY A 90 -5.17 -21.67 -9.01
N LYS A 91 -5.44 -22.57 -8.05
CA LYS A 91 -6.30 -22.30 -6.89
C LYS A 91 -5.65 -21.29 -5.95
N ALA A 92 -4.35 -21.42 -5.69
CA ALA A 92 -3.60 -20.48 -4.85
C ALA A 92 -3.60 -19.06 -5.45
N LEU A 93 -3.35 -18.94 -6.75
CA LEU A 93 -3.38 -17.63 -7.43
C LEU A 93 -4.79 -17.04 -7.48
N ALA A 94 -5.82 -17.85 -7.64
CA ALA A 94 -7.22 -17.41 -7.55
C ALA A 94 -7.56 -16.88 -6.14
N ALA A 95 -7.08 -17.53 -5.09
CA ALA A 95 -7.27 -17.07 -3.71
C ALA A 95 -6.63 -15.70 -3.46
N VAL A 96 -5.42 -15.45 -4.01
CA VAL A 96 -4.77 -14.13 -3.94
C VAL A 96 -5.60 -13.06 -4.67
N ASN A 97 -6.10 -13.35 -5.88
CA ASN A 97 -6.98 -12.43 -6.60
C ASN A 97 -8.26 -12.12 -5.81
N LEU A 98 -8.90 -13.15 -5.26
CA LEU A 98 -10.10 -12.99 -4.44
C LEU A 98 -9.82 -12.10 -3.22
N ALA A 99 -8.69 -12.30 -2.54
CA ALA A 99 -8.29 -11.48 -1.40
C ALA A 99 -8.10 -10.00 -1.81
N PHE A 100 -7.54 -9.70 -2.98
CA PHE A 100 -7.42 -8.32 -3.45
C PHE A 100 -8.75 -7.68 -3.80
N PHE A 101 -9.64 -8.39 -4.49
CA PHE A 101 -10.97 -7.85 -4.81
C PHE A 101 -11.82 -7.66 -3.55
N LEU A 102 -11.81 -8.64 -2.64
CA LEU A 102 -12.51 -8.55 -1.37
C LEU A 102 -11.94 -7.39 -0.54
N GLY A 103 -10.62 -7.30 -0.42
CA GLY A 103 -9.95 -6.19 0.28
C GLY A 103 -10.35 -4.83 -0.31
N THR A 104 -10.39 -4.70 -1.63
CA THR A 104 -10.83 -3.48 -2.30
C THR A 104 -12.29 -3.15 -1.99
N ALA A 105 -13.19 -4.13 -2.07
CA ALA A 105 -14.61 -3.93 -1.78
C ALA A 105 -14.85 -3.50 -0.32
N LEU A 106 -14.17 -4.16 0.63
CA LEU A 106 -14.23 -3.80 2.05
C LEU A 106 -13.67 -2.40 2.30
N MET A 107 -12.48 -2.10 1.77
CA MET A 107 -11.87 -0.79 1.94
C MET A 107 -12.72 0.33 1.33
N GLN A 108 -13.28 0.13 0.14
CA GLN A 108 -14.15 1.11 -0.50
C GLN A 108 -15.43 1.37 0.33
N SER A 109 -16.02 0.32 0.88
CA SER A 109 -17.22 0.42 1.72
C SER A 109 -16.93 1.16 3.03
N VAL A 110 -15.84 0.80 3.72
CA VAL A 110 -15.47 1.39 5.01
C VAL A 110 -15.01 2.84 4.84
N THR A 111 -14.19 3.14 3.83
CA THR A 111 -13.72 4.50 3.55
C THR A 111 -14.88 5.44 3.19
N GLY A 112 -15.93 4.96 2.54
CA GLY A 112 -17.17 5.73 2.33
C GLY A 112 -17.84 6.14 3.65
N ALA A 113 -17.93 5.23 4.63
CA ALA A 113 -18.45 5.54 5.95
C ALA A 113 -17.54 6.51 6.73
N VAL A 114 -16.22 6.31 6.69
CA VAL A 114 -15.25 7.23 7.33
C VAL A 114 -15.35 8.62 6.72
N ALA A 115 -15.49 8.74 5.41
CA ALA A 115 -15.67 10.01 4.72
C ALA A 115 -16.91 10.77 5.22
N ALA A 116 -18.03 10.05 5.40
CA ALA A 116 -19.29 10.64 5.86
C ALA A 116 -19.22 11.14 7.32
N LEU A 117 -18.41 10.48 8.16
CA LEU A 117 -18.33 10.80 9.60
C LEU A 117 -17.22 11.81 9.95
N ALA A 118 -16.08 11.74 9.25
CA ALA A 118 -14.85 12.44 9.65
C ALA A 118 -14.13 13.15 8.48
N GLY A 119 -14.69 13.11 7.27
CA GLY A 119 -14.14 13.79 6.10
C GLY A 119 -12.94 13.09 5.46
N LEU A 120 -12.41 13.71 4.41
CA LEU A 120 -11.37 13.13 3.55
C LEU A 120 -10.01 12.91 4.23
N PRO A 121 -9.48 13.83 5.07
CA PRO A 121 -8.20 13.58 5.75
C PRO A 121 -8.25 12.34 6.65
N ALA A 122 -9.39 12.10 7.31
CA ALA A 122 -9.60 10.91 8.14
C ALA A 122 -9.58 9.62 7.31
N VAL A 123 -10.13 9.64 6.09
CA VAL A 123 -10.06 8.50 5.15
C VAL A 123 -8.62 8.15 4.82
N LEU A 124 -7.80 9.15 4.49
CA LEU A 124 -6.39 8.94 4.13
C LEU A 124 -5.57 8.41 5.32
N LEU A 125 -5.81 8.92 6.53
CA LEU A 125 -5.20 8.40 7.76
C LEU A 125 -5.66 6.97 8.07
N PHE A 126 -6.94 6.67 7.87
CA PHE A 126 -7.48 5.32 8.02
C PHE A 126 -6.82 4.36 7.03
N MET A 127 -6.70 4.74 5.76
CA MET A 127 -6.02 3.92 4.75
C MET A 127 -4.53 3.74 5.07
N ALA A 128 -3.84 4.79 5.55
CA ALA A 128 -2.46 4.71 5.99
C ALA A 128 -2.31 3.72 7.16
N ALA A 129 -3.20 3.79 8.16
CA ALA A 129 -3.20 2.89 9.30
C ALA A 129 -3.51 1.45 8.90
N ALA A 130 -4.50 1.22 8.04
CA ALA A 130 -4.85 -0.11 7.53
C ALA A 130 -3.68 -0.72 6.74
N LEU A 131 -3.01 0.08 5.92
CA LEU A 131 -1.84 -0.35 5.15
C LEU A 131 -0.65 -0.67 6.07
N ALA A 132 -0.36 0.18 7.04
CA ALA A 132 0.69 -0.07 8.04
C ALA A 132 0.39 -1.32 8.86
N PHE A 133 -0.86 -1.52 9.28
CA PHE A 133 -1.29 -2.73 9.96
C PHE A 133 -1.13 -3.97 9.09
N GLY A 134 -1.50 -3.89 7.80
CA GLY A 134 -1.25 -4.95 6.83
C GLY A 134 0.24 -5.29 6.66
N VAL A 135 1.12 -4.27 6.64
CA VAL A 135 2.58 -4.47 6.65
C VAL A 135 3.04 -5.19 7.91
N LEU A 136 2.55 -4.80 9.09
CA LEU A 136 2.91 -5.45 10.36
C LEU A 136 2.45 -6.91 10.41
N ILE A 137 1.22 -7.20 9.97
CA ILE A 137 0.72 -8.57 9.83
C ILE A 137 1.61 -9.34 8.87
N PHE A 138 1.87 -8.80 7.68
CA PHE A 138 2.68 -9.45 6.68
C PHE A 138 4.08 -9.77 7.22
N LEU A 139 4.74 -8.83 7.88
CA LEU A 139 6.05 -9.05 8.48
C LEU A 139 6.03 -10.09 9.59
N THR A 140 5.00 -10.08 10.45
CA THR A 140 4.86 -11.04 11.56
C THR A 140 4.60 -12.45 11.05
N TYR A 141 3.69 -12.65 10.09
CA TYR A 141 3.33 -13.99 9.61
C TYR A 141 4.28 -14.55 8.56
N THR A 142 5.13 -13.72 7.96
CA THR A 142 6.19 -14.16 7.03
C THR A 142 7.58 -14.18 7.69
N SER A 143 7.68 -13.97 9.01
CA SER A 143 8.92 -14.23 9.76
C SER A 143 9.31 -15.69 9.64
N SER A 144 10.55 -15.94 9.23
CA SER A 144 11.15 -17.25 9.41
C SER A 144 11.19 -17.49 10.92
N HIS A 145 10.45 -18.47 11.43
CA HIS A 145 10.84 -19.08 12.69
C HIS A 145 12.24 -19.64 12.47
N SER A 146 13.25 -19.05 13.11
CA SER A 146 14.59 -19.63 13.18
C SER A 146 14.59 -20.75 14.21
#